data_AF-A0AA38H2R3-F1
#
_entry.id   AF-A0AA38H2R3-F1
#
_cell.length_a   1.000
_cell.length_b   1.000
_cell.length_c   1.000
_cell.angle_alpha   90.00
_cell.angle_beta   90.00
_cell.angle_gamma   90.00
#
_symmetry.space_group_name_H-M   'P 1'
#
loop_
_entity.id
_entity.type
_entity.pdbx_description
1 polymer ?
#
loop_
_entity_poly.entity_id
_entity_poly.type
_entity_poly.pdbx_seq_one_letter_code
_entity_poly.pdbx_strand_id
1 'polypeptide(L)'
;VITKASLLAAQREYLHKVMELLRLREQHAPTLLIHHRWDVEKLLAVFVDKESDRCLSEASVTVLESTNSCSTSHSSVVMCNICMDDKVQEEVTMMECSHYFCNE
;
A
#
# COMPACT_ATOMS: atom_id res chain seq x y z
N VAL A 1 31.39 2.89 -2.29
CA VAL A 1 30.42 3.99 -2.07
C VAL A 1 29.03 3.43 -2.34
N ILE A 2 28.08 3.58 -1.42
CA ILE A 2 26.69 3.13 -1.63
C ILE A 2 26.00 4.15 -2.54
N THR A 3 25.44 3.70 -3.66
CA THR A 3 24.66 4.56 -4.56
C THR A 3 23.19 4.54 -4.19
N LYS A 4 22.44 5.58 -4.57
CA LYS A 4 20.98 5.61 -4.40
C LYS A 4 20.32 4.38 -5.04
N ALA A 5 20.80 3.96 -6.21
CA ALA A 5 20.29 2.79 -6.92
C ALA A 5 20.53 1.49 -6.12
N SER A 6 21.73 1.29 -5.57
CA SER A 6 22.02 0.10 -4.75
C SER A 6 21.20 0.08 -3.46
N LEU A 7 20.96 1.25 -2.86
CA LEU A 7 20.12 1.35 -1.65
C LEU A 7 18.67 1.00 -1.96
N LEU A 8 18.10 1.55 -3.04
CA LEU A 8 16.72 1.26 -3.45
C LEU A 8 16.53 -0.21 -3.83
N ALA A 9 17.52 -0.82 -4.49
CA ALA A 9 17.48 -2.24 -4.81
C ALA A 9 17.43 -3.10 -3.54
N ALA A 10 18.30 -2.81 -2.56
CA ALA A 10 18.27 -3.51 -1.28
C ALA A 10 16.94 -3.31 -0.53
N GLN A 11 16.42 -2.08 -0.48
CA GLN A 11 15.14 -1.78 0.16
C GLN A 11 13.97 -2.54 -0.49
N ARG A 12 13.96 -2.67 -1.83
CA ARG A 12 12.95 -3.45 -2.56
C ARG A 12 12.99 -4.93 -2.22
N GLU A 13 14.17 -5.50 -2.03
CA GLU A 13 14.31 -6.92 -1.63
C GLU A 13 13.68 -7.17 -0.25
N TYR A 14 13.96 -6.30 0.72
CA TYR A 14 13.34 -6.38 2.05
C TYR A 14 11.83 -6.19 2.00
N LEU A 15 11.34 -5.24 1.19
CA LEU A 15 9.90 -5.04 0.98
C LEU A 15 9.23 -6.30 0.43
N HIS A 16 9.79 -6.88 -0.63
CA HIS A 16 9.25 -8.09 -1.25
C HIS A 16 9.18 -9.25 -0.26
N LYS A 17 10.24 -9.47 0.53
CA LYS A 17 10.28 -10.51 1.56
C LYS A 17 9.19 -10.33 2.62
N VAL A 18 8.97 -9.11 3.10
CA VAL A 18 7.92 -8.81 4.09
C VAL A 18 6.53 -8.97 3.49
N MET A 19 6.31 -8.51 2.26
CA MET A 19 5.04 -8.68 1.56
C MET A 19 4.69 -10.16 1.37
N GLU A 20 5.66 -10.98 0.99
CA GLU A 20 5.47 -12.43 0.79
C GLU A 20 5.15 -13.15 2.10
N LEU A 21 5.90 -12.87 3.18
CA LEU A 21 5.72 -13.52 4.47
C LEU A 21 4.41 -13.11 5.18
N LEU A 22 4.04 -11.84 5.08
CA LEU A 22 2.89 -11.28 5.78
C LEU A 22 1.62 -11.22 4.91
N ARG A 23 1.72 -11.58 3.62
CA ARG A 23 0.65 -11.45 2.61
C ARG A 23 0.06 -10.03 2.54
N LEU A 24 0.92 -9.02 2.67
CA LEU A 24 0.53 -7.61 2.67
C LEU A 24 0.76 -6.97 1.29
N ARG A 25 -0.06 -5.97 0.98
CA ARG A 25 0.16 -5.10 -0.19
C ARG A 25 1.36 -4.17 0.01
N GLU A 26 1.95 -3.74 -1.10
CA GLU A 26 3.16 -2.90 -1.13
C GLU A 26 2.99 -1.59 -0.35
N GLN A 27 1.77 -1.07 -0.22
CA GLN A 27 1.49 0.19 0.48
C GLN A 27 1.75 0.11 1.99
N HIS A 28 1.60 -1.08 2.59
CA HIS A 28 1.66 -1.28 4.04
C HIS A 28 3.05 -1.73 4.53
N ALA A 29 3.76 -2.49 3.70
CA ALA A 29 5.07 -3.05 4.06
C ALA A 29 6.14 -1.99 4.41
N PRO A 30 6.28 -0.84 3.71
CA PRO A 30 7.23 0.21 4.06
C PRO A 30 6.94 0.80 5.45
N THR A 31 5.67 1.06 5.76
CA THR A 31 5.26 1.63 7.05
C THR A 31 5.61 0.70 8.20
N LEU A 32 5.35 -0.60 8.05
CA LEU A 32 5.74 -1.62 9.03
C LEU A 32 7.25 -1.71 9.20
N LEU A 33 8.00 -1.78 8.10
CA LEU A 33 9.46 -1.79 8.15
C LEU A 33 10.00 -0.56 8.87
N ILE A 34 9.48 0.63 8.60
CA ILE A 34 9.90 1.86 9.27
C ILE A 34 9.54 1.83 10.77
N HIS A 35 8.32 1.42 11.12
CA HIS A 35 7.87 1.31 12.52
C HIS A 35 8.78 0.38 13.34
N HIS A 36 9.18 -0.74 12.74
CA HIS A 36 10.11 -1.70 13.35
C HIS A 36 11.58 -1.38 13.08
N ARG A 37 11.91 -0.19 12.55
CA ARG A 37 13.29 0.27 12.27
C ARG A 37 14.10 -0.68 11.37
N TRP A 38 13.43 -1.29 10.40
CA TRP A 38 13.96 -2.28 9.45
C TRP A 38 14.42 -3.59 10.09
N ASP A 39 14.03 -3.85 11.35
CA ASP A 39 14.27 -5.12 12.02
C ASP A 39 13.20 -6.15 11.62
N VAL A 40 13.50 -6.92 10.58
CA VAL A 40 12.58 -7.93 10.02
C VAL A 40 12.33 -9.07 11.01
N GLU A 41 13.33 -9.45 11.82
CA GLU A 41 13.18 -10.54 12.77
C GLU A 41 12.21 -10.16 13.89
N LYS A 42 12.35 -8.94 14.42
CA LYS A 42 11.41 -8.40 15.42
C LYS A 42 10.00 -8.24 14.85
N LEU A 43 9.87 -7.78 13.60
CA LEU A 43 8.57 -7.68 12.93
C LEU A 43 7.90 -9.05 12.83
N LEU A 44 8.64 -10.08 12.39
CA LEU A 44 8.11 -11.44 12.26
C LEU A 44 7.74 -12.05 13.62
N ALA A 45 8.57 -11.86 14.65
CA ALA A 45 8.26 -12.33 15.99
C ALA A 45 6.95 -11.70 16.52
N VAL A 46 6.81 -10.38 16.39
CA VAL A 46 5.60 -9.66 16.81
C VAL A 46 4.38 -10.10 16.01
N PHE A 47 4.53 -10.38 14.71
CA PHE A 47 3.44 -10.85 13.85
C PHE A 47 3.00 -12.28 14.14
N VAL A 48 3.92 -13.16 14.56
CA VAL A 48 3.56 -14.53 14.99
C VAL A 48 2.87 -14.50 16.35
N ASP A 49 3.34 -13.64 17.26
CA ASP A 49 2.84 -13.57 18.64
C ASP A 49 1.53 -12.77 18.79
N LYS A 50 1.27 -11.80 17.91
CA LYS A 50 0.05 -10.97 17.90
C LYS A 50 -0.73 -11.20 16.62
N GLU A 51 -2.06 -11.29 16.70
CA GLU A 51 -2.93 -11.29 15.52
C GLU A 51 -2.56 -10.15 14.55
N SER A 52 -2.55 -10.46 13.25
CA SER A 52 -2.10 -9.57 12.17
C SER A 52 -2.71 -8.17 12.25
N ASP A 53 -3.99 -8.09 12.60
CA ASP A 53 -4.75 -6.84 12.62
C ASP A 53 -4.29 -5.93 13.77
N ARG A 54 -3.87 -6.51 14.89
CA ARG A 54 -3.34 -5.74 16.03
C ARG A 54 -1.97 -5.18 15.69
N CYS A 55 -1.10 -5.97 15.04
CA CYS A 55 0.20 -5.49 14.53
C CYS A 55 0.06 -4.32 13.56
N LEU A 56 -0.90 -4.41 12.63
CA LEU A 56 -1.13 -3.38 11.63
C LEU A 56 -1.69 -2.11 12.28
N SER A 57 -2.63 -2.25 13.21
CA SER A 57 -3.21 -1.11 13.94
C SER A 57 -2.19 -0.32 14.77
N GLU A 58 -1.22 -1.00 15.41
CA GLU A 58 -0.14 -0.35 16.18
C GLU A 58 0.78 0.49 15.28
N ALA A 59 0.96 0.06 14.02
CA ALA A 59 1.70 0.80 13.00
C ALA A 59 0.86 1.89 12.30
N SER A 60 -0.35 2.17 12.79
CA SER A 60 -1.33 3.07 12.15
C SER A 60 -1.74 2.64 10.74
N VAL A 61 -1.60 1.35 10.43
CA VAL A 61 -2.04 0.76 9.17
C VAL A 61 -3.44 0.20 9.37
N THR A 62 -4.43 0.84 8.76
CA THR A 62 -5.79 0.29 8.66
C THR A 62 -5.88 -0.58 7.41
N VAL A 63 -6.05 -1.89 7.60
CA VAL A 63 -6.41 -2.78 6.48
C VAL A 63 -7.86 -2.48 6.12
N LEU A 64 -8.06 -1.70 5.07
CA LEU A 64 -9.38 -1.62 4.45
C LEU A 64 -9.62 -2.99 3.80
N GLU A 65 -10.58 -3.77 4.30
CA GLU A 65 -11.08 -4.91 3.54
C GLU A 65 -11.48 -4.36 2.18
N SER A 66 -10.90 -4.94 1.11
CA SER A 66 -11.22 -4.56 -0.26
C SER A 66 -12.72 -4.77 -0.46
N THR A 67 -13.52 -3.73 -0.25
CA THR A 67 -14.92 -3.70 -0.63
C THR A 67 -14.91 -3.73 -2.14
N ASN A 68 -14.94 -4.93 -2.70
CA ASN A 68 -15.03 -5.20 -4.13
C ASN A 68 -16.43 -4.84 -4.66
N SER A 69 -17.01 -3.76 -4.13
CA SER A 69 -18.42 -3.41 -4.15
C SER A 69 -18.59 -2.02 -4.72
N CYS A 70 -17.97 -1.76 -5.87
CA CYS A 70 -18.49 -0.73 -6.74
C CYS A 70 -18.56 -1.33 -8.15
N SER A 71 -19.72 -1.90 -8.46
CA SER A 71 -20.18 -2.10 -9.82
C SER A 71 -20.35 -0.73 -10.47
N THR A 72 -19.24 -0.06 -10.78
CA THR A 72 -19.24 1.11 -11.64
C THR A 72 -19.43 0.60 -13.06
N SER A 73 -20.69 0.69 -13.50
CA SER A 73 -21.07 0.73 -14.91
C SER A 73 -19.97 1.35 -15.77
N HIS A 74 -19.61 0.67 -16.86
CA HIS A 74 -18.62 1.06 -17.86
C HIS A 74 -18.95 2.42 -18.54
N SER A 75 -18.94 3.50 -17.78
CA SER A 75 -18.81 4.86 -18.28
C SER A 75 -17.33 5.05 -18.61
N SER A 76 -17.02 5.48 -19.83
CA SER A 76 -15.66 5.79 -20.28
C SER A 76 -15.04 7.00 -19.56
N VAL A 77 -15.79 7.63 -18.65
CA VAL A 77 -15.43 8.88 -17.99
C VAL A 77 -15.71 8.77 -16.49
N VAL A 78 -14.75 9.24 -15.69
CA VAL A 78 -14.77 9.27 -14.22
C VAL A 78 -14.41 10.67 -13.75
N MET A 79 -15.15 11.18 -12.78
CA MET A 79 -14.94 12.51 -12.21
C MET A 79 -13.80 12.48 -11.17
N CYS A 80 -12.87 13.41 -11.27
CA CYS A 80 -11.83 13.59 -10.27
C CYS A 80 -12.38 14.33 -9.04
N ASN A 81 -12.20 13.75 -7.85
CA ASN A 81 -12.72 14.32 -6.60
C ASN A 81 -11.95 15.57 -6.10
N ILE A 82 -10.89 16.00 -6.79
CA ILE A 82 -10.08 17.18 -6.43
C ILE A 82 -10.43 18.36 -7.34
N CYS A 83 -10.25 18.20 -8.66
CA CYS A 83 -10.53 19.28 -9.61
C CYS A 83 -12.00 19.36 -10.04
N MET A 84 -12.81 18.34 -9.73
CA MET A 84 -14.22 18.23 -10.13
C MET A 84 -14.44 18.15 -11.64
N ASP A 85 -13.40 17.77 -12.40
CA ASP A 85 -13.49 17.54 -13.84
C ASP A 85 -13.66 16.06 -14.18
N ASP A 86 -14.38 15.83 -15.28
CA ASP A 86 -14.55 14.54 -15.93
C ASP A 86 -13.28 14.16 -16.71
N LYS A 87 -12.71 12.99 -16.41
CA LYS A 87 -11.48 12.48 -17.01
C LYS A 87 -11.69 11.08 -17.58
N VAL A 88 -10.94 10.73 -18.63
CA VAL A 88 -10.94 9.36 -19.15
C VAL A 88 -10.22 8.42 -18.18
N GLN A 89 -10.54 7.13 -18.26
CA GLN A 89 -10.02 6.14 -17.31
C GLN A 89 -8.49 6.05 -17.31
N GLU A 90 -7.83 6.31 -18.44
CA GLU A 90 -6.37 6.31 -18.58
C GLU A 90 -5.68 7.51 -17.91
N GLU A 91 -6.42 8.60 -17.68
CA GLU A 91 -5.90 9.84 -17.07
C GLU A 91 -6.10 9.90 -15.56
N VAL A 92 -6.69 8.85 -14.97
CA VAL A 92 -6.95 8.78 -13.54
C VAL A 92 -6.24 7.60 -12.88
N THR A 93 -5.79 7.80 -11.65
CA THR A 93 -5.32 6.75 -10.77
C THR A 93 -6.39 6.47 -9.71
N MET A 94 -6.73 5.19 -9.53
CA MET A 94 -7.62 4.72 -8.47
C MET A 94 -6.79 4.37 -7.21
N MET A 95 -7.23 4.89 -6.07
CA MET A 95 -6.68 4.53 -4.75
C MET A 95 -7.36 3.29 -4.18
N GLU A 96 -6.76 2.65 -3.16
CA GLU A 96 -7.36 1.46 -2.53
C GLU A 96 -8.70 1.74 -1.83
N CYS A 97 -8.95 3.00 -1.44
CA CYS A 97 -10.25 3.49 -0.98
C CYS A 97 -11.25 3.73 -2.11
N SER A 98 -10.96 3.24 -3.33
CA SER A 98 -11.78 3.34 -4.53
C SER A 98 -12.07 4.76 -5.02
N HIS A 99 -11.33 5.75 -4.54
CA HIS A 99 -11.40 7.12 -5.04
C HIS A 99 -10.49 7.29 -6.26
N TYR A 100 -10.96 8.06 -7.24
CA TYR A 100 -10.24 8.38 -8.48
C TYR A 100 -9.71 9.81 -8.44
N PHE A 101 -8.49 9.98 -8.93
CA PHE A 101 -7.83 11.29 -9.04
C PHE A 101 -7.10 11.38 -10.37
N CYS A 102 -7.11 12.57 -11.00
CA CYS A 102 -6.35 12.82 -12.22
C CYS A 102 -4.83 12.73 -11.96
N ASN A 103 -4.07 12.38 -12.99
CA ASN A 103 -2.61 12.28 -12.94
C ASN A 103 -1.88 13.62 -13.16
N GLU A 104 -2.62 14.68 -13.46
CA GLU A 104 -2.15 16.07 -13.54
C GLU A 104 -1.99 16.69 -12.14
#